data_AF-A0A940QZV3-F1
#
_entry.id   AF-A0A940QZV3-F1
#
_cell.length_a   1.000
_cell.length_b   1.000
_cell.length_c   1.000
_cell.angle_alpha   90.00
_cell.angle_beta   90.00
_cell.angle_gamma   90.00
#
_symmetry.space_group_name_H-M   'P 1'
#
loop_
_entity.id
_entity.type
_entity.pdbx_description
1 polymer ?
#
loop_
_entity_poly.entity_id
_entity_poly.type
_entity_poly.pdbx_seq_one_letter_code
_entity_poly.pdbx_strand_id
1 'polypeptide(L)'
;MKTVIFRIAYALSLVIFFSLVVHAQQTTIDDKDLSSFTALNIRGPFSVELVQSDKPAISIELDAKYKSLIRYEVISDALSIKWNGETRTIPDEITIKIYTSNISSATFDITGTVISTSALKAKAINIVVMNVAKISLPLEADRVSLTVKGNGEIKLSGKSDQF
;
A
#
# COMPACT_ATOMS: atom_id res chain seq x y z
N MET A 1 -9.70 -25.03 51.71
CA MET A 1 -10.70 -24.86 50.63
C MET A 1 -10.70 -23.46 50.02
N LYS A 2 -10.81 -22.39 50.81
CA LYS A 2 -10.86 -20.99 50.31
C LYS A 2 -9.63 -20.55 49.50
N THR A 3 -8.42 -20.96 49.89
CA THR A 3 -7.16 -20.66 49.17
C THR A 3 -7.02 -21.36 47.83
N VAL A 4 -7.62 -22.54 47.67
CA VAL A 4 -7.61 -23.28 46.39
C VAL A 4 -8.56 -22.61 45.40
N ILE A 5 -9.74 -22.18 45.87
CA ILE A 5 -10.71 -21.44 45.05
C ILE A 5 -10.13 -20.11 44.57
N PHE A 6 -9.40 -19.38 45.42
CA PHE A 6 -8.77 -18.11 45.05
C PHE A 6 -7.67 -18.27 43.98
N ARG A 7 -6.89 -19.35 44.06
CA ARG A 7 -5.85 -19.68 43.06
C ARG A 7 -6.45 -20.07 41.71
N ILE A 8 -7.55 -20.82 41.72
CA ILE A 8 -8.29 -21.21 40.50
C ILE A 8 -8.91 -19.98 39.85
N ALA A 9 -9.58 -19.10 40.63
CA ALA A 9 -10.17 -17.88 40.11
C ALA A 9 -9.12 -16.93 39.50
N TYR A 10 -7.96 -16.80 40.15
CA TYR A 10 -6.84 -16.02 39.63
C TYR A 10 -6.29 -16.59 38.32
N ALA A 11 -6.05 -17.91 38.25
CA ALA A 11 -5.61 -18.57 37.03
C ALA A 11 -6.63 -18.42 35.88
N LEU A 12 -7.94 -18.51 36.17
CA LEU A 12 -8.99 -18.31 35.17
C LEU A 12 -9.00 -16.87 34.65
N SER A 13 -8.80 -15.88 35.53
CA SER A 13 -8.72 -14.46 35.15
C SER A 13 -7.52 -14.17 34.24
N LEU A 14 -6.37 -14.82 34.48
CA LEU A 14 -5.19 -14.72 33.63
C LEU A 14 -5.42 -15.30 32.23
N VAL A 15 -6.11 -16.44 32.12
CA VAL A 15 -6.46 -17.05 30.82
C VAL A 15 -7.42 -16.17 30.03
N ILE A 16 -8.42 -15.57 30.69
CA ILE A 16 -9.38 -14.65 30.05
C ILE A 16 -8.67 -13.38 29.57
N PHE A 17 -7.82 -12.77 30.40
CA PHE A 17 -7.02 -11.60 29.99
C PHE A 17 -6.10 -11.92 28.81
N PHE A 18 -5.45 -13.09 28.81
CA PHE A 18 -4.59 -13.52 27.71
C PHE A 18 -5.38 -13.70 26.41
N SER A 19 -6.59 -14.24 26.48
CA SER A 19 -7.45 -14.40 25.29
C SER A 19 -7.93 -13.07 24.70
N LEU A 20 -8.18 -12.04 25.52
CA LEU A 20 -8.60 -10.71 25.05
C LEU A 20 -7.46 -9.94 24.37
N VAL A 21 -6.22 -10.10 24.85
CA VAL A 21 -5.04 -9.46 24.23
C VAL A 21 -4.73 -10.08 22.87
N VAL A 22 -4.94 -11.39 22.68
CA VAL A 22 -4.73 -12.06 21.39
C VAL A 22 -5.77 -11.65 20.32
N HIS A 23 -6.94 -11.15 20.73
CA HIS A 23 -7.93 -10.57 19.81
C HIS A 23 -7.61 -9.11 19.40
N ALA A 24 -6.54 -8.50 19.92
CA ALA A 24 -6.10 -7.18 19.47
C ALA A 24 -5.44 -7.29 18.09
N GLN A 25 -6.15 -6.81 17.05
CA GLN A 25 -5.70 -6.50 15.68
C GLN A 25 -4.55 -7.36 15.13
N GLN A 26 -4.90 -8.43 14.42
CA GLN A 26 -3.94 -9.23 13.67
C GLN A 26 -3.59 -8.55 12.34
N THR A 27 -2.59 -7.67 12.36
CA THR A 27 -1.98 -7.15 11.13
C THR A 27 -1.19 -8.27 10.44
N THR A 28 -1.47 -8.47 9.15
CA THR A 28 -0.74 -9.41 8.29
C THR A 28 0.17 -8.63 7.37
N ILE A 29 1.42 -9.10 7.25
CA ILE A 29 2.39 -8.62 6.25
C ILE A 29 2.52 -9.72 5.18
N ASP A 30 2.26 -9.37 3.93
CA ASP A 30 2.47 -10.24 2.77
C ASP A 30 3.63 -9.69 1.92
N ASP A 31 4.80 -10.29 2.08
CA ASP A 31 6.02 -9.92 1.33
C ASP A 31 6.25 -10.90 0.19
N LYS A 32 6.41 -10.36 -1.02
CA LYS A 32 6.61 -11.18 -2.21
C LYS A 32 7.54 -10.53 -3.22
N ASP A 33 8.50 -11.32 -3.70
CA ASP A 33 9.29 -10.99 -4.87
C ASP A 33 8.42 -11.07 -6.13
N LEU A 34 8.57 -10.11 -7.03
CA LEU A 34 7.79 -10.02 -8.26
C LEU A 34 8.68 -10.18 -9.49
N SER A 35 8.07 -10.59 -10.61
CA SER A 35 8.68 -10.36 -11.92
C SER A 35 8.84 -8.86 -12.14
N SER A 36 9.83 -8.46 -12.95
CA SER A 36 10.02 -7.05 -13.30
C SER A 36 8.76 -6.45 -13.91
N PHE A 37 8.53 -5.16 -13.61
CA PHE A 37 7.45 -4.36 -14.16
C PHE A 37 7.93 -2.91 -14.27
N THR A 38 7.34 -2.16 -15.18
CA THR A 38 7.64 -0.74 -15.40
C THR A 38 6.39 0.14 -15.31
N ALA A 39 5.21 -0.48 -15.24
CA ALA A 39 3.94 0.20 -15.08
C ALA A 39 3.25 -0.18 -13.77
N LEU A 40 2.51 0.77 -13.20
CA LEU A 40 1.65 0.57 -12.04
C LEU A 40 0.20 0.85 -12.42
N ASN A 41 -0.70 -0.03 -12.00
CA ASN A 41 -2.15 0.19 -12.07
C ASN A 41 -2.79 -0.17 -10.74
N ILE A 42 -3.01 0.85 -9.91
CA ILE A 42 -3.43 0.68 -8.51
C ILE A 42 -4.84 1.23 -8.35
N ARG A 43 -5.76 0.37 -7.90
CA ARG A 43 -7.15 0.72 -7.66
C ARG A 43 -7.62 0.27 -6.28
N GLY A 44 -8.01 1.21 -5.44
CA GLY A 44 -8.59 0.90 -4.12
C GLY A 44 -8.29 1.92 -3.03
N PRO A 45 -8.72 1.64 -1.79
CA PRO A 45 -8.49 2.49 -0.63
C PRO A 45 -7.10 2.20 -0.03
N PHE A 46 -6.03 2.60 -0.74
CA PHE A 46 -4.66 2.24 -0.37
C PHE A 46 -3.82 3.47 -0.03
N SER A 47 -2.96 3.31 0.99
CA SER A 47 -1.76 4.12 1.19
C SER A 47 -0.60 3.41 0.50
N VAL A 48 0.02 4.06 -0.48
CA VAL A 48 1.08 3.49 -1.31
C VAL A 48 2.40 4.19 -1.02
N GLU A 49 3.44 3.41 -0.73
CA GLU A 49 4.82 3.86 -0.66
C GLU A 49 5.60 3.26 -1.85
N LEU A 50 6.14 4.11 -2.70
CA LEU A 50 7.02 3.69 -3.79
C LEU A 50 8.47 3.76 -3.31
N VAL A 51 9.23 2.70 -3.58
CA VAL A 51 10.62 2.58 -3.16
C VAL A 51 11.48 2.20 -4.38
N GLN A 52 12.46 3.03 -4.68
CA GLN A 52 13.46 2.76 -5.71
C GLN A 52 14.37 1.60 -5.26
N SER A 53 14.38 0.48 -5.98
CA SER A 53 15.12 -0.74 -5.61
C SER A 53 15.45 -1.59 -6.84
N ASP A 54 16.64 -2.19 -6.88
CA ASP A 54 17.03 -3.11 -7.97
C ASP A 54 16.27 -4.45 -7.94
N LYS A 55 15.59 -4.74 -6.82
CA LYS A 55 14.80 -5.96 -6.64
C LYS A 55 13.30 -5.62 -6.64
N PRO A 56 12.55 -6.03 -7.69
CA PRO A 56 11.10 -5.86 -7.72
C PRO A 56 10.40 -6.68 -6.64
N ALA A 57 9.62 -6.02 -5.79
CA ALA A 57 8.89 -6.67 -4.70
C ALA A 57 7.67 -5.86 -4.29
N ILE A 58 6.78 -6.50 -3.54
CA ILE A 58 5.63 -5.88 -2.90
C ILE A 58 5.56 -6.32 -1.43
N SER A 59 5.23 -5.38 -0.55
CA SER A 59 4.89 -5.63 0.85
C SER A 59 3.51 -5.03 1.11
N ILE A 60 2.58 -5.84 1.62
CA ILE A 60 1.22 -5.39 1.93
C ILE A 60 0.95 -5.59 3.42
N GLU A 61 0.67 -4.50 4.12
CA GLU A 61 0.28 -4.48 5.53
C GLU A 61 -1.22 -4.17 5.64
N LEU A 62 -1.97 -5.10 6.25
CA LEU A 62 -3.42 -4.98 6.42
C LEU A 62 -3.95 -5.83 7.58
N ASP A 63 -5.17 -5.54 8.06
CA ASP A 63 -5.91 -6.46 8.95
C ASP A 63 -6.26 -7.76 8.20
N ALA A 64 -5.98 -8.92 8.81
CA ALA A 64 -6.18 -10.25 8.21
C ALA A 64 -7.55 -10.44 7.55
N LYS A 65 -8.62 -9.82 8.08
CA LYS A 65 -9.98 -9.93 7.52
C LYS A 65 -10.12 -9.36 6.10
N TYR A 66 -9.21 -8.47 5.68
CA TYR A 66 -9.21 -7.85 4.35
C TYR A 66 -8.34 -8.58 3.33
N LYS A 67 -7.58 -9.61 3.74
CA LYS A 67 -6.61 -10.30 2.87
C LYS A 67 -7.24 -10.88 1.61
N SER A 68 -8.44 -11.43 1.70
CA SER A 68 -9.15 -11.99 0.55
C SER A 68 -9.68 -10.95 -0.44
N LEU A 69 -9.72 -9.67 -0.04
CA LEU A 69 -10.27 -8.57 -0.82
C LEU A 69 -9.22 -7.83 -1.65
N ILE A 70 -7.93 -8.11 -1.46
CA ILE A 70 -6.85 -7.55 -2.27
C ILE A 70 -6.40 -8.60 -3.29
N ARG A 71 -6.25 -8.18 -4.54
CA ARG A 71 -5.60 -8.97 -5.60
C ARG A 71 -4.48 -8.16 -6.20
N TYR A 72 -3.34 -8.80 -6.43
CA TYR A 72 -2.23 -8.21 -7.16
C TYR A 72 -1.56 -9.23 -8.08
N GLU A 73 -1.14 -8.76 -9.24
CA GLU A 73 -0.45 -9.57 -10.25
C GLU A 73 0.31 -8.67 -11.22
N VAL A 74 1.39 -9.19 -11.81
CA VAL A 74 2.08 -8.52 -12.91
C VAL A 74 1.49 -9.06 -14.23
N ILE A 75 0.86 -8.18 -15.01
CA ILE A 75 0.31 -8.50 -16.34
C ILE A 75 0.91 -7.53 -17.34
N SER A 76 1.56 -8.04 -18.39
CA SER A 76 2.10 -7.23 -19.49
C SER A 76 2.95 -6.05 -19.00
N ASP A 77 3.93 -6.33 -18.14
CA ASP A 77 4.84 -5.36 -17.51
C ASP A 77 4.20 -4.33 -16.57
N ALA A 78 2.92 -4.49 -16.25
CA ALA A 78 2.20 -3.68 -15.28
C ALA A 78 1.90 -4.46 -14.00
N LEU A 79 2.35 -3.95 -12.85
CA LEU A 79 1.85 -4.41 -11.56
C LEU A 79 0.43 -3.85 -11.37
N SER A 80 -0.56 -4.73 -11.44
CA SER A 80 -1.96 -4.42 -11.16
C SER A 80 -2.28 -4.77 -9.72
N ILE A 81 -2.85 -3.83 -8.98
CA ILE A 81 -3.32 -4.02 -7.60
C ILE A 81 -4.76 -3.53 -7.51
N LYS A 82 -5.66 -4.39 -7.03
CA LYS A 82 -7.10 -4.11 -7.00
C LYS A 82 -7.72 -4.50 -5.66
N TRP A 83 -8.54 -3.58 -5.14
CA TRP A 83 -9.50 -3.85 -4.08
C TRP A 83 -10.80 -4.41 -4.67
N ASN A 84 -11.24 -5.56 -4.15
CA ASN A 84 -12.47 -6.25 -4.53
C ASN A 84 -13.55 -6.20 -3.43
N GLY A 85 -13.34 -5.40 -2.39
CA GLY A 85 -14.37 -5.17 -1.37
C GLY A 85 -15.42 -4.15 -1.84
N GLU A 86 -16.58 -4.17 -1.20
CA GLU A 86 -17.62 -3.17 -1.44
C GLU A 86 -17.19 -1.78 -0.96
N THR A 87 -17.74 -0.72 -1.56
CA THR A 87 -17.46 0.69 -1.20
C THR A 87 -17.80 1.05 0.25
N ARG A 88 -18.67 0.29 0.91
CA ARG A 88 -19.00 0.47 2.33
C ARG A 88 -17.94 -0.13 3.28
N THR A 89 -17.07 -0.97 2.75
CA THR A 89 -15.98 -1.64 3.47
C THR A 89 -14.68 -0.92 3.17
N ILE A 90 -14.60 0.38 3.49
CA ILE A 90 -13.32 1.09 3.42
C ILE A 90 -12.59 0.79 4.72
N PRO A 91 -11.44 0.11 4.68
CA PRO A 91 -10.62 -0.13 5.86
C PRO A 91 -10.02 1.18 6.35
N ASP A 92 -9.73 1.27 7.65
CA ASP A 92 -9.09 2.45 8.23
C ASP A 92 -7.71 2.70 7.60
N GLU A 93 -6.94 1.64 7.32
CA GLU A 93 -5.66 1.75 6.61
C GLU A 93 -5.23 0.41 5.96
N ILE A 94 -4.84 0.46 4.69
CA ILE A 94 -4.08 -0.61 4.00
C ILE A 94 -2.83 0.04 3.43
N THR A 95 -1.66 -0.43 3.84
CA THR A 95 -0.37 0.09 3.38
C THR A 95 0.26 -0.86 2.38
N ILE A 96 0.65 -0.34 1.23
CA ILE A 96 1.30 -1.08 0.16
C ILE A 96 2.66 -0.44 -0.14
N LYS A 97 3.74 -1.17 0.11
CA LYS A 97 5.08 -0.78 -0.34
C LYS A 97 5.43 -1.49 -1.63
N ILE A 98 5.86 -0.74 -2.64
CA ILE A 98 6.21 -1.27 -3.96
C ILE A 98 7.67 -0.93 -4.23
N TYR A 99 8.46 -1.97 -4.45
CA TYR A 99 9.88 -1.88 -4.75
C TYR A 99 10.07 -2.09 -6.25
N THR A 100 10.73 -1.17 -6.94
CA THR A 100 11.08 -1.32 -8.36
C THR A 100 12.21 -0.40 -8.77
N SER A 101 12.94 -0.78 -9.82
CA SER A 101 14.09 -0.05 -10.35
C SER A 101 13.71 0.99 -11.39
N ASN A 102 12.49 0.93 -11.92
CA ASN A 102 12.03 1.88 -12.93
C ASN A 102 10.49 1.93 -12.96
N ILE A 103 9.94 3.13 -13.13
CA ILE A 103 8.51 3.34 -13.36
C ILE A 103 8.38 4.29 -14.54
N SER A 104 7.87 3.78 -15.66
CA SER A 104 7.54 4.59 -16.84
C SER A 104 6.10 5.06 -16.85
N SER A 105 5.19 4.36 -16.15
CA SER A 105 3.82 4.82 -15.99
C SER A 105 3.22 4.39 -14.67
N ALA A 106 2.41 5.27 -14.07
CA ALA A 106 1.63 4.94 -12.89
C ALA A 106 0.22 5.51 -13.02
N THR A 107 -0.78 4.62 -12.95
CA THR A 107 -2.18 4.99 -12.85
C THR A 107 -2.66 4.76 -11.43
N PHE A 108 -3.09 5.83 -10.77
CA PHE A 108 -3.63 5.82 -9.41
C PHE A 108 -5.13 6.11 -9.46
N ASP A 109 -5.91 5.08 -9.20
CA ASP A 109 -7.36 5.11 -9.03
C ASP A 109 -7.70 4.78 -7.58
N ILE A 110 -7.20 5.63 -6.67
CA ILE A 110 -7.20 5.36 -5.23
C ILE A 110 -8.01 6.39 -4.45
N THR A 111 -8.40 6.00 -3.25
CA THR A 111 -8.82 6.90 -2.16
C THR A 111 -7.81 6.75 -1.04
N GLY A 112 -6.77 7.59 -1.04
CA GLY A 112 -5.64 7.43 -0.13
C GLY A 112 -4.44 8.28 -0.51
N THR A 113 -3.25 7.83 -0.11
CA THR A 113 -2.01 8.58 -0.32
C THR A 113 -1.03 7.79 -1.18
N VAL A 114 -0.27 8.48 -2.05
CA VAL A 114 0.92 7.93 -2.70
C VAL A 114 2.12 8.77 -2.30
N ILE A 115 3.13 8.13 -1.71
CA ILE A 115 4.38 8.79 -1.35
C ILE A 115 5.58 8.03 -1.92
N SER A 116 6.70 8.73 -2.01
CA SER A 116 8.02 8.13 -2.05
C SER A 116 8.92 8.89 -1.09
N THR A 117 9.69 8.17 -0.28
CA THR A 117 10.64 8.77 0.66
C THR A 117 11.91 9.28 -0.03
N SER A 118 12.22 8.75 -1.22
CA SER A 118 13.39 9.10 -2.03
C SER A 118 12.99 9.43 -3.47
N ALA A 119 13.82 10.17 -4.20
CA ALA A 119 13.54 10.51 -5.58
C ALA A 119 13.41 9.25 -6.45
N LEU A 120 12.29 9.11 -7.16
CA LEU A 120 12.10 8.06 -8.15
C LEU A 120 12.82 8.46 -9.43
N LYS A 121 13.66 7.56 -9.94
CA LYS A 121 14.47 7.79 -11.13
C LYS A 121 13.81 7.15 -12.34
N ALA A 122 13.59 7.92 -13.39
CA ALA A 122 12.99 7.42 -14.62
C ALA A 122 13.50 8.21 -15.82
N LYS A 123 13.57 7.60 -17.01
CA LYS A 123 13.81 8.36 -18.23
C LYS A 123 12.61 9.24 -18.58
N ALA A 124 11.43 8.63 -18.56
CA ALA A 124 10.16 9.31 -18.76
C ALA A 124 9.12 8.64 -17.87
N ILE A 125 8.29 9.44 -17.20
CA ILE A 125 7.22 8.94 -16.33
C ILE A 125 5.89 9.61 -16.68
N ASN A 126 4.87 8.78 -16.92
CA ASN A 126 3.49 9.21 -17.13
C ASN A 126 2.63 8.84 -15.91
N ILE A 127 2.17 9.86 -15.18
CA ILE A 127 1.34 9.73 -13.98
C ILE A 127 -0.10 10.10 -14.33
N VAL A 128 -1.03 9.17 -14.08
CA VAL A 128 -2.47 9.38 -14.27
C VAL A 128 -3.17 9.24 -12.92
N VAL A 129 -3.88 10.28 -12.52
CA VAL A 129 -4.64 10.32 -11.25
C VAL A 129 -6.12 10.38 -11.57
N MET A 130 -6.85 9.31 -11.25
CA MET A 130 -8.26 9.15 -11.63
C MET A 130 -9.21 9.62 -10.52
N ASN A 131 -8.86 9.40 -9.26
CA ASN A 131 -9.72 9.62 -8.09
C ASN A 131 -8.97 10.34 -6.96
N VAL A 132 -9.61 10.44 -5.79
CA VAL A 132 -9.12 11.23 -4.64
C VAL A 132 -7.83 10.71 -4.05
N ALA A 133 -6.73 11.32 -4.46
CA ALA A 133 -5.41 10.98 -3.96
C ALA A 133 -4.70 12.21 -3.39
N LYS A 134 -3.95 11.99 -2.30
CA LYS A 134 -2.83 12.85 -1.93
C LYS A 134 -1.56 12.23 -2.46
N ILE A 135 -0.88 12.88 -3.40
CA ILE A 135 0.32 12.37 -4.03
C ILE A 135 1.49 13.28 -3.70
N SER A 136 2.57 12.73 -3.15
CA SER A 136 3.82 13.44 -2.88
C SER A 136 5.00 12.62 -3.39
N LEU A 137 5.48 12.94 -4.59
CA LEU A 137 6.54 12.20 -5.26
C LEU A 137 7.73 13.12 -5.60
N PRO A 138 8.90 12.92 -4.95
CA PRO A 138 10.16 13.41 -5.50
C PRO A 138 10.53 12.58 -6.74
N LEU A 139 10.87 13.26 -7.84
CA LEU A 139 11.18 12.69 -9.15
C LEU A 139 12.51 13.24 -9.68
N GLU A 140 13.30 12.37 -10.30
CA GLU A 140 14.43 12.71 -11.15
C GLU A 140 14.20 12.03 -12.51
N ALA A 141 13.71 12.80 -13.49
CA ALA A 141 13.37 12.24 -14.80
C ALA A 141 13.57 13.20 -15.96
N ASP A 142 13.89 12.70 -17.15
CA ASP A 142 14.04 13.59 -18.32
C ASP A 142 12.68 14.17 -18.75
N ARG A 143 11.61 13.38 -18.61
CA ARG A 143 10.24 13.80 -18.94
C ARG A 143 9.24 13.35 -17.89
N VAL A 144 8.45 14.29 -17.40
CA VAL A 144 7.28 14.02 -16.55
C VAL A 144 6.03 14.38 -17.33
N SER A 145 5.01 13.53 -17.29
CA SER A 145 3.67 13.86 -17.74
C SER A 145 2.68 13.55 -16.63
N LEU A 146 1.81 14.50 -16.33
CA LEU A 146 0.78 14.37 -15.30
C LEU A 146 -0.60 14.62 -15.91
N THR A 147 -1.48 13.63 -15.79
CA THR A 147 -2.90 13.76 -16.13
C THR A 147 -3.74 13.58 -14.88
N VAL A 148 -4.60 14.55 -14.58
CA VAL A 148 -5.49 14.52 -13.43
C VAL A 148 -6.93 14.56 -13.93
N LYS A 149 -7.70 13.51 -13.62
CA LYS A 149 -9.13 13.40 -13.95
C LYS A 149 -10.02 13.47 -12.71
N GLY A 150 -9.45 13.32 -11.52
CA GLY A 150 -10.15 13.39 -10.23
C GLY A 150 -9.86 14.66 -9.44
N ASN A 151 -10.30 14.68 -8.19
CA ASN A 151 -9.96 15.72 -7.22
C ASN A 151 -8.80 15.23 -6.35
N GLY A 152 -7.87 16.09 -5.91
CA GLY A 152 -6.77 15.63 -5.07
C GLY A 152 -5.68 16.68 -4.90
N GLU A 153 -4.73 16.40 -4.00
CA GLU A 153 -3.55 17.23 -3.78
C GLU A 153 -2.34 16.49 -4.38
N ILE A 154 -1.71 17.07 -5.40
CA ILE A 154 -0.57 16.45 -6.08
C ILE A 154 0.63 17.38 -5.96
N LYS A 155 1.68 16.86 -5.33
CA LYS A 155 2.98 17.49 -5.17
C LYS A 155 4.04 16.63 -5.85
N LEU A 156 4.50 17.10 -7.01
CA LEU A 156 5.69 16.57 -7.67
C LEU A 156 6.85 17.52 -7.40
N SER A 157 8.02 16.99 -7.03
CA SER A 157 9.20 17.81 -6.73
C SER A 157 10.47 17.14 -7.27
N GLY A 158 11.54 17.90 -7.47
CA GLY A 158 12.81 17.35 -7.97
C GLY A 158 13.22 17.96 -9.31
N LYS A 159 13.84 17.16 -10.17
CA LYS A 159 14.45 17.63 -11.43
C LYS A 159 13.74 16.99 -12.62
N SER A 160 13.39 17.83 -13.59
CA SER A 160 12.96 17.38 -14.90
C SER A 160 13.49 18.26 -16.00
N ASP A 161 13.86 17.65 -17.13
CA ASP A 161 14.23 18.40 -18.33
C ASP A 161 12.97 18.89 -19.07
N GLN A 162 11.89 18.11 -19.01
CA GLN A 162 10.61 18.40 -19.66
C GLN A 162 9.44 18.07 -18.72
N PHE A 163 8.45 18.95 -18.64
CA PHE A 163 7.22 18.78 -17.87
C PHE A 163 6.00 19.06 -18.75
#